data_AF-A0A932YKQ0-F1
#
_entry.id   AF-A0A932YKQ0-F1
#
_cell.length_a   1.000
_cell.length_b   1.000
_cell.length_c   1.000
_cell.angle_alpha   90.00
_cell.angle_beta   90.00
_cell.angle_gamma   90.00
#
_symmetry.space_group_name_H-M   'P 1'
#
loop_
_entity.id
_entity.type
_entity.pdbx_description
1 polymer ?
#
loop_
_entity_poly.entity_id
_entity_poly.type
_entity_poly.pdbx_seq_one_letter_code
_entity_poly.pdbx_strand_id
1 'polypeptide(L)'
;MNRSRLTRKFEQRTKKNLFFSLLGIVVVIFLVFKFGIPLLVNFSLFLTNFKGNQAESQNNKPLFIAPPILDSFPQATSSADIVISGIASKNQIINLYINGDMVNTTKTKDDGTFSFKETIPTGENTIKAKAVVQDKESDFSNSIVTAFKTAPPSLNITSPVNDTTYGKDQNFADIKGATDADVKVTVNGFWAITDSNGNFSYRLPLQNGENKIRITATDTAGNKTEKEIKLNYSQ
;
A
#
# COMPACT_ATOMS: atom_id res chain seq x y z
N MET A 1 89.30 -2.13 -71.22
CA MET A 1 87.95 -1.51 -71.37
C MET A 1 87.88 -0.26 -70.51
N ASN A 2 87.98 0.92 -71.12
CA ASN A 2 87.92 2.20 -70.41
C ASN A 2 86.47 2.51 -70.02
N ARG A 3 86.17 2.53 -68.72
CA ARG A 3 84.83 2.89 -68.22
C ARG A 3 84.55 4.36 -68.55
N SER A 4 83.43 4.61 -69.24
CA SER A 4 83.01 5.95 -69.65
C SER A 4 82.83 6.88 -68.45
N ARG A 5 83.25 8.15 -68.59
CA ARG A 5 83.11 9.19 -67.55
C ARG A 5 81.64 9.39 -67.13
N LEU A 6 80.69 9.03 -67.99
CA LEU A 6 79.27 9.05 -67.71
C LEU A 6 78.88 7.99 -66.65
N THR A 7 79.39 6.76 -66.80
CA THR A 7 79.10 5.62 -65.92
C THR A 7 79.59 5.86 -64.49
N ARG A 8 80.75 6.50 -64.34
CA ARG A 8 81.34 6.84 -63.03
C ARG A 8 80.54 7.91 -62.28
N LYS A 9 79.98 8.89 -63.01
CA LYS A 9 79.12 9.95 -62.46
C LYS A 9 77.73 9.41 -62.07
N PHE A 10 77.21 8.42 -62.82
CA PHE A 10 76.00 7.69 -62.46
C PHE A 10 76.20 6.83 -61.20
N GLU A 11 77.27 6.02 -61.11
CA GLU A 11 77.57 5.21 -59.93
C GLU A 11 77.72 6.06 -58.65
N GLN A 12 78.37 7.23 -58.72
CA GLN A 12 78.50 8.13 -57.58
C GLN A 12 77.15 8.72 -57.13
N ARG A 13 76.27 9.08 -58.08
CA ARG A 13 74.91 9.55 -57.77
C ARG A 13 74.06 8.45 -57.16
N THR A 14 74.13 7.23 -57.71
CA THR A 14 73.40 6.08 -57.18
C THR A 14 73.89 5.72 -55.77
N LYS A 15 75.20 5.68 -55.52
CA LYS A 15 75.75 5.46 -54.17
C LYS A 15 75.34 6.55 -53.19
N LYS A 16 75.34 7.81 -53.62
CA LYS A 16 74.90 8.94 -52.79
C LYS A 16 73.39 8.85 -52.47
N ASN A 17 72.55 8.52 -53.45
CA ASN A 17 71.12 8.34 -53.24
C ASN A 17 70.81 7.12 -52.36
N LEU A 18 71.53 6.00 -52.53
CA LEU A 18 71.43 4.82 -51.68
C LEU A 18 71.83 5.14 -50.23
N PHE A 19 72.92 5.87 -50.04
CA PHE A 19 73.37 6.32 -48.72
C PHE A 19 72.31 7.17 -48.02
N PHE A 20 71.72 8.16 -48.70
CA PHE A 20 70.66 8.98 -48.10
C PHE A 20 69.37 8.18 -47.84
N SER A 21 69.03 7.21 -48.69
CA SER A 21 67.87 6.33 -48.45
C SER A 21 68.08 5.44 -47.22
N LEU A 22 69.28 4.88 -47.04
CA LEU A 22 69.63 4.05 -45.89
C LEU A 22 69.64 4.89 -44.60
N LEU A 23 70.21 6.09 -44.67
CA LEU A 23 70.20 7.05 -43.57
C LEU A 23 68.78 7.45 -43.18
N GLY A 24 67.89 7.66 -44.17
CA GLY A 24 66.48 7.93 -43.96
C GLY A 24 65.76 6.80 -43.21
N ILE A 25 65.99 5.55 -43.62
CA ILE A 25 65.43 4.37 -42.94
C ILE A 25 65.91 4.29 -41.49
N VAL A 26 67.21 4.52 -41.24
CA VAL A 26 67.78 4.52 -39.89
C VAL A 26 67.16 5.62 -39.02
N VAL A 27 66.94 6.81 -39.57
CA VAL A 27 66.25 7.91 -38.87
C VAL A 27 64.80 7.55 -38.54
N VAL A 28 64.06 6.95 -39.49
CA VAL A 28 62.68 6.51 -39.25
C VAL A 28 62.62 5.44 -38.17
N ILE A 29 63.51 4.44 -38.21
CA ILE A 29 63.63 3.41 -37.17
C ILE A 29 63.92 4.06 -35.81
N PHE A 30 64.87 4.99 -35.75
CA PHE A 30 65.19 5.72 -34.52
C PHE A 30 63.97 6.49 -33.98
N LEU A 31 63.18 7.14 -34.83
CA LEU A 31 61.96 7.83 -34.42
C LEU A 31 60.89 6.87 -33.90
N VAL A 32 60.71 5.71 -34.53
CA VAL A 32 59.74 4.69 -34.06
C VAL A 32 60.14 4.13 -32.69
N PHE A 33 61.42 3.81 -32.49
CA PHE A 33 61.88 3.30 -31.19
C PHE A 33 61.87 4.38 -30.10
N LYS A 34 62.29 5.61 -30.44
CA LYS A 34 62.37 6.72 -29.47
C LYS A 34 61.01 7.29 -29.10
N PHE A 35 60.08 7.38 -30.05
CA PHE A 35 58.80 8.06 -29.86
C PHE A 35 57.59 7.16 -30.06
N GLY A 36 57.63 6.19 -30.98
CA GLY A 36 56.49 5.32 -31.29
C GLY A 36 56.13 4.35 -30.16
N ILE A 37 57.11 3.60 -29.64
CA ILE A 37 56.86 2.62 -28.56
C ILE A 37 56.34 3.31 -27.27
N PRO A 38 56.97 4.40 -26.77
CA PRO A 38 56.44 5.11 -25.60
C PRO A 38 55.03 5.66 -25.82
N LEU A 39 54.73 6.14 -27.03
CA LEU A 39 53.41 6.67 -27.38
C LEU A 39 52.33 5.58 -27.36
N LEU A 40 52.63 4.38 -27.84
CA LEU A 40 51.72 3.22 -27.75
C LEU A 40 51.48 2.77 -26.31
N VAL A 41 52.52 2.73 -25.47
CA VAL A 41 52.39 2.36 -24.05
C VAL A 41 51.51 3.37 -23.31
N ASN A 42 51.77 4.67 -23.51
CA ASN A 42 50.98 5.74 -22.90
C ASN A 42 49.52 5.72 -23.39
N PHE A 43 49.28 5.44 -24.67
CA PHE A 43 47.94 5.28 -25.22
C PHE A 43 47.22 4.04 -24.64
N SER A 44 47.92 2.92 -24.46
CA SER A 44 47.36 1.72 -23.80
C SER A 44 46.95 2.00 -22.35
N LEU A 45 47.75 2.75 -21.60
CA LEU A 45 47.42 3.17 -20.24
C LEU A 45 46.22 4.12 -20.21
N PHE A 46 46.14 5.07 -21.15
CA PHE A 46 44.99 5.95 -21.30
C PHE A 46 43.70 5.18 -21.61
N LEU A 47 43.73 4.22 -22.53
CA LEU A 47 42.60 3.33 -22.82
C LEU A 47 42.23 2.45 -21.62
N THR A 48 43.21 2.04 -20.83
CA THR A 48 42.96 1.28 -19.59
C THR A 48 42.28 2.14 -18.54
N ASN A 49 42.64 3.41 -18.41
CA ASN A 49 41.92 4.35 -17.53
C ASN A 49 40.53 4.71 -18.07
N PHE A 50 40.34 4.70 -19.40
CA PHE A 50 39.03 4.94 -20.02
C PHE A 50 38.10 3.72 -19.91
N LYS A 51 38.66 2.51 -19.83
CA LYS A 51 37.92 1.24 -19.65
C LYS A 51 37.88 0.78 -18.18
N GLY A 52 38.72 1.35 -17.32
CA GLY A 52 38.99 0.96 -15.94
C GLY A 52 38.23 1.77 -14.89
N ASN A 53 37.11 2.40 -15.27
CA ASN A 53 36.08 2.87 -14.33
C ASN A 53 34.75 2.14 -14.53
N GLN A 54 34.81 0.91 -15.03
CA GLN A 54 33.77 -0.08 -14.79
C GLN A 54 34.32 -1.16 -13.84
N ALA A 55 34.75 -0.70 -12.66
CA ALA A 55 34.55 -1.55 -11.50
C ALA A 55 33.05 -1.77 -11.40
N GLU A 56 32.67 -3.03 -11.53
CA GLU A 56 31.30 -3.52 -11.44
C GLU A 56 30.59 -2.89 -10.26
N SER A 57 29.51 -2.14 -10.53
CA SER A 57 28.46 -1.89 -9.55
C SER A 57 27.85 -3.23 -9.15
N GLN A 58 28.48 -3.94 -8.22
CA GLN A 58 27.74 -4.90 -7.42
C GLN A 58 26.76 -4.11 -6.54
N ASN A 59 25.47 -4.42 -6.72
CA ASN A 59 24.34 -4.06 -5.86
C ASN A 59 23.64 -2.71 -6.10
N ASN A 60 23.19 -2.44 -7.32
CA ASN A 60 22.01 -1.57 -7.53
C ASN A 60 20.73 -2.39 -7.77
N LYS A 61 20.56 -3.55 -7.12
CA LYS A 61 19.19 -4.06 -6.94
C LYS A 61 18.51 -3.08 -5.99
N PRO A 62 17.39 -2.43 -6.38
CA PRO A 62 16.64 -1.62 -5.42
C PRO A 62 16.29 -2.51 -4.22
N LEU A 63 16.59 -2.02 -3.02
CA LEU A 63 16.23 -2.69 -1.78
C LEU A 63 14.72 -2.86 -1.77
N PHE A 64 14.24 -4.10 -1.95
CA PHE A 64 12.84 -4.41 -1.87
C PHE A 64 12.42 -4.48 -0.40
N ILE A 65 11.46 -3.64 -0.02
CA ILE A 65 10.91 -3.61 1.33
C ILE A 65 9.49 -4.15 1.24
N ALA A 66 9.26 -5.32 1.85
CA ALA A 66 7.93 -5.93 1.89
C ALA A 66 6.96 -5.00 2.64
N PRO A 67 5.79 -4.67 2.06
CA PRO A 67 4.76 -3.90 2.74
C PRO A 67 4.28 -4.60 4.03
N PRO A 68 3.93 -3.83 5.07
CA PRO A 68 3.26 -4.39 6.23
C PRO A 68 1.87 -4.88 5.87
N ILE A 69 1.35 -5.83 6.65
CA ILE A 69 -0.02 -6.32 6.55
C ILE A 69 -0.74 -5.90 7.82
N LEU A 70 -1.82 -5.15 7.65
CA LEU A 70 -2.70 -4.75 8.75
C LEU A 70 -3.74 -5.83 9.01
N ASP A 71 -4.01 -6.09 10.28
CA ASP A 71 -5.06 -6.99 10.72
C ASP A 71 -6.42 -6.44 10.31
N SER A 72 -7.40 -7.33 10.09
CA SER A 72 -8.76 -6.91 9.75
C SER A 72 -9.38 -6.07 10.87
N PHE A 73 -10.08 -5.01 10.49
CA PHE A 73 -10.77 -4.11 11.40
C PHE A 73 -12.25 -3.98 10.99
N PRO A 74 -13.17 -3.77 11.94
CA PRO A 74 -14.58 -3.54 11.61
C PRO A 74 -14.78 -2.42 10.59
N GLN A 75 -15.77 -2.57 9.70
CA GLN A 75 -16.10 -1.54 8.70
C GLN A 75 -16.74 -0.30 9.32
N ALA A 76 -17.19 -0.37 10.58
CA ALA A 76 -17.65 0.77 11.34
C ALA A 76 -17.40 0.57 12.83
N THR A 77 -17.29 1.66 13.56
CA THR A 77 -17.04 1.69 15.02
C THR A 77 -17.81 2.83 15.66
N SER A 78 -18.26 2.63 16.90
CA SER A 78 -18.83 3.69 17.74
C SER A 78 -17.79 4.38 18.62
N SER A 79 -16.52 3.96 18.54
CA SER A 79 -15.39 4.54 19.28
C SER A 79 -14.47 5.29 18.33
N ALA A 80 -14.12 6.52 18.70
CA ALA A 80 -13.09 7.32 18.03
C ALA A 80 -11.69 6.71 18.24
N ASP A 81 -11.46 6.15 19.42
CA ASP A 81 -10.19 5.51 19.77
C ASP A 81 -10.18 4.09 19.23
N ILE A 82 -9.18 3.81 18.39
CA ILE A 82 -9.00 2.54 17.70
C ILE A 82 -7.59 1.98 17.94
N VAL A 83 -7.49 0.66 17.87
CA VAL A 83 -6.22 -0.06 17.91
C VAL A 83 -5.98 -0.70 16.56
N ILE A 84 -4.95 -0.25 15.87
CA ILE A 84 -4.56 -0.75 14.55
C ILE A 84 -3.35 -1.65 14.77
N SER A 85 -3.46 -2.92 14.40
CA SER A 85 -2.40 -3.90 14.57
C SER A 85 -2.06 -4.57 13.25
N GLY A 86 -0.91 -5.23 13.20
CA GLY A 86 -0.48 -5.93 12.01
C GLY A 86 0.90 -6.58 12.16
N ILE A 87 1.41 -7.06 11.04
CA ILE A 87 2.69 -7.75 10.93
C ILE A 87 3.55 -7.12 9.83
N ALA A 88 4.85 -7.08 10.06
CA ALA A 88 5.85 -6.75 9.05
C ALA A 88 7.15 -7.53 9.32
N SER A 89 8.22 -7.22 8.59
CA SER A 89 9.51 -7.86 8.90
C SER A 89 10.04 -7.32 10.23
N LYS A 90 10.79 -8.15 10.95
CA LYS A 90 11.32 -7.85 12.29
C LYS A 90 12.19 -6.60 12.28
N ASN A 91 12.17 -5.87 13.39
CA ASN A 91 12.95 -4.66 13.61
C ASN A 91 12.77 -3.55 12.55
N GLN A 92 11.64 -3.52 11.83
CA GLN A 92 11.30 -2.45 10.89
C GLN A 92 10.56 -1.30 11.59
N ILE A 93 10.72 -0.10 11.02
CA ILE A 93 9.89 1.07 11.38
C ILE A 93 8.65 1.05 10.49
N ILE A 94 7.48 1.31 11.06
CA ILE A 94 6.20 1.34 10.37
C ILE A 94 5.63 2.75 10.49
N ASN A 95 5.32 3.39 9.37
CA ASN A 95 4.61 4.66 9.31
C ASN A 95 3.12 4.39 9.07
N LEU A 96 2.27 4.92 9.93
CA LEU A 96 0.82 4.81 9.84
C LEU A 96 0.25 6.05 9.15
N TYR A 97 -0.68 5.81 8.22
CA TYR A 97 -1.38 6.85 7.48
C TYR A 97 -2.88 6.71 7.71
N ILE A 98 -3.53 7.82 8.06
CA ILE A 98 -4.99 7.92 8.17
C ILE A 98 -5.45 9.03 7.23
N ASN A 99 -6.37 8.71 6.33
CA ASN A 99 -6.90 9.62 5.31
C ASN A 99 -5.83 10.26 4.40
N GLY A 100 -4.68 9.58 4.27
CA GLY A 100 -3.54 10.02 3.44
C GLY A 100 -2.44 10.72 4.23
N ASP A 101 -2.72 11.20 5.44
CA ASP A 101 -1.75 11.89 6.28
C ASP A 101 -0.99 10.89 7.15
N MET A 102 0.34 11.07 7.27
CA MET A 102 1.14 10.30 8.20
C MET A 102 0.84 10.77 9.63
N VAL A 103 0.25 9.90 10.45
CA VAL A 103 -0.21 10.27 11.81
C VAL A 103 0.72 9.77 12.90
N ASN A 104 1.38 8.62 12.70
CA ASN A 104 2.22 8.02 13.72
C ASN A 104 3.27 7.08 13.12
N THR A 105 4.28 6.73 13.92
CA THR A 105 5.32 5.76 13.57
C THR A 105 5.61 4.84 14.75
N THR A 106 5.90 3.57 14.47
CA THR A 106 6.26 2.59 15.51
C THR A 106 7.30 1.63 14.99
N LYS A 107 7.94 0.89 15.88
CA LYS A 107 8.87 -0.18 15.51
C LYS A 107 8.21 -1.54 15.75
N THR A 108 8.34 -2.45 14.80
CA THR A 108 7.91 -3.84 14.99
C THR A 108 8.70 -4.51 16.13
N LYS A 109 8.04 -5.39 16.86
CA LYS A 109 8.67 -6.27 17.86
C LYS A 109 9.54 -7.35 17.19
N ASP A 110 10.22 -8.16 18.02
CA ASP A 110 11.08 -9.26 17.57
C ASP A 110 10.33 -10.41 16.87
N ASP A 111 9.01 -10.48 17.05
CA ASP A 111 8.12 -11.40 16.34
C ASP A 111 7.56 -10.80 15.02
N GLY A 112 7.87 -9.53 14.73
CA GLY A 112 7.37 -8.81 13.55
C GLY A 112 6.02 -8.12 13.74
N THR A 113 5.39 -8.24 14.92
CA THR A 113 4.10 -7.59 15.21
C THR A 113 4.29 -6.12 15.55
N PHE A 114 3.26 -5.32 15.26
CA PHE A 114 3.18 -3.92 15.68
C PHE A 114 1.74 -3.55 16.03
N SER A 115 1.59 -2.44 16.76
CA SER A 115 0.28 -1.90 17.12
C SER A 115 0.36 -0.39 17.34
N PHE A 116 -0.70 0.30 16.94
CA PHE A 116 -0.92 1.73 17.11
C PHE A 116 -2.20 1.96 17.89
N LYS A 117 -2.22 3.02 18.69
CA LYS A 117 -3.44 3.54 19.32
C LYS A 117 -3.66 4.93 18.77
N GLU A 118 -4.75 5.10 18.03
CA GLU A 118 -5.07 6.36 17.35
C GLU A 118 -6.51 6.77 17.59
N THR A 119 -6.76 8.06 17.45
CA THR A 119 -8.11 8.63 17.42
C THR A 119 -8.43 9.03 15.98
N ILE A 120 -9.58 8.56 15.47
CA ILE A 120 -10.04 8.88 14.10
C ILE A 120 -11.17 9.91 14.12
N PRO A 121 -11.24 10.80 13.10
CA PRO A 121 -12.36 11.73 12.94
C PRO A 121 -13.67 11.01 12.60
N THR A 122 -14.80 11.67 12.84
CA THR A 122 -16.13 11.16 12.47
C THR A 122 -16.23 10.97 10.95
N GLY A 123 -16.93 9.92 10.54
CA GLY A 123 -17.14 9.60 9.13
C GLY A 123 -16.23 8.47 8.65
N GLU A 124 -16.08 8.37 7.33
CA GLU A 124 -15.25 7.33 6.70
C GLU A 124 -13.76 7.64 6.87
N ASN A 125 -13.01 6.64 7.31
CA ASN A 125 -11.57 6.73 7.51
C ASN A 125 -10.86 5.62 6.74
N THR A 126 -9.84 6.00 5.98
CA THR A 126 -8.97 5.07 5.28
C THR A 126 -7.64 4.95 6.01
N ILE A 127 -7.27 3.73 6.42
CA ILE A 127 -6.08 3.44 7.20
C ILE A 127 -5.14 2.56 6.37
N LYS A 128 -3.88 2.99 6.25
CA LYS A 128 -2.81 2.28 5.53
C LYS A 128 -1.50 2.42 6.30
N ALA A 129 -0.55 1.55 6.04
CA ALA A 129 0.79 1.64 6.62
C ALA A 129 1.88 1.37 5.58
N LYS A 130 3.09 1.86 5.86
CA LYS A 130 4.31 1.54 5.11
C LYS A 130 5.41 1.12 6.06
N ALA A 131 6.28 0.22 5.59
CA ALA A 131 7.51 -0.13 6.29
C ALA A 131 8.66 0.74 5.78
N VAL A 132 9.57 1.12 6.68
CA VAL A 132 10.73 1.97 6.41
C VAL A 132 12.00 1.24 6.77
N VAL A 133 12.95 1.21 5.83
CA VAL A 133 14.30 0.65 6.02
C VAL A 133 15.31 1.59 5.36
N GLN A 134 16.25 2.13 6.15
CA GLN A 134 17.34 2.98 5.64
C GLN A 134 16.85 4.09 4.70
N ASP A 135 15.87 4.87 5.18
CA ASP A 135 15.23 6.01 4.50
C ASP A 135 14.46 5.69 3.20
N LYS A 136 14.25 4.40 2.92
CA LYS A 136 13.36 3.93 1.85
C LYS A 136 12.08 3.37 2.44
N GLU A 137 10.98 3.57 1.73
CA GLU A 137 9.67 3.06 2.11
C GLU A 137 9.24 1.90 1.23
N SER A 138 8.41 1.01 1.77
CA SER A 138 7.64 0.03 1.00
C SER A 138 6.49 0.67 0.22
N ASP A 139 5.82 -0.13 -0.62
CA ASP A 139 4.45 0.17 -1.02
C ASP A 139 3.51 0.18 0.20
N PHE A 140 2.29 0.68 0.01
CA PHE A 140 1.26 0.65 1.05
C PHE A 140 0.82 -0.79 1.38
N SER A 141 0.43 -0.99 2.64
CA SER A 141 -0.29 -2.17 3.11
C SER A 141 -1.65 -2.36 2.42
N ASN A 142 -2.34 -3.45 2.78
CA ASN A 142 -3.79 -3.52 2.61
C ASN A 142 -4.48 -2.28 3.23
N SER A 143 -5.54 -1.82 2.57
CA SER A 143 -6.32 -0.66 3.00
C SER A 143 -7.46 -1.12 3.90
N ILE A 144 -7.55 -0.51 5.08
CA ILE A 144 -8.71 -0.65 5.95
C ILE A 144 -9.59 0.58 5.75
N VAL A 145 -10.88 0.37 5.54
CA VAL A 145 -11.89 1.44 5.50
C VAL A 145 -12.85 1.21 6.66
N THR A 146 -12.95 2.19 7.56
CA THR A 146 -13.83 2.13 8.72
C THR A 146 -14.58 3.45 8.90
N ALA A 147 -15.88 3.38 9.15
CA ALA A 147 -16.70 4.54 9.47
C ALA A 147 -16.80 4.73 11.00
N PHE A 148 -16.34 5.86 11.52
CA PHE A 148 -16.65 6.26 12.89
C PHE A 148 -18.01 6.95 12.93
N LYS A 149 -18.98 6.30 13.59
CA LYS A 149 -20.36 6.78 13.72
C LYS A 149 -20.74 6.87 15.20
N THR A 150 -21.23 8.02 15.64
CA THR A 150 -21.70 8.24 17.01
C THR A 150 -23.22 8.36 17.12
N ALA A 151 -23.90 8.68 16.03
CA ALA A 151 -25.35 8.82 16.01
C ALA A 151 -26.02 7.44 15.99
N PRO A 152 -27.01 7.20 16.86
CA PRO A 152 -27.78 5.97 16.82
C PRO A 152 -28.73 5.94 15.61
N PRO A 153 -29.10 4.75 15.12
CA PRO A 153 -29.93 4.62 13.93
C PRO A 153 -31.35 5.14 14.16
N SER A 154 -32.01 5.63 13.11
CA SER A 154 -33.44 5.96 13.20
C SER A 154 -34.28 4.71 13.47
N LEU A 155 -35.39 4.84 14.20
CA LEU A 155 -36.33 3.74 14.40
C LEU A 155 -37.75 4.29 14.43
N ASN A 156 -38.55 3.96 13.42
CA ASN A 156 -39.95 4.32 13.35
C ASN A 156 -40.82 3.07 13.26
N ILE A 157 -41.84 2.99 14.11
CA ILE A 157 -42.79 1.87 14.12
C ILE A 157 -44.06 2.37 13.44
N THR A 158 -44.41 1.75 12.31
CA THR A 158 -45.58 2.14 11.51
C THR A 158 -46.81 1.33 11.87
N SER A 159 -46.62 0.10 12.36
CA SER A 159 -47.69 -0.76 12.84
C SER A 159 -47.14 -1.78 13.85
N PRO A 160 -47.90 -2.16 14.87
CA PRO A 160 -49.15 -1.55 15.32
C PRO A 160 -48.92 -0.22 16.06
N VAL A 161 -49.99 0.54 16.28
CA VAL A 161 -49.98 1.73 17.15
C VAL A 161 -49.88 1.27 18.60
N ASN A 162 -49.19 2.04 19.44
CA ASN A 162 -49.13 1.75 20.86
C ASN A 162 -50.53 1.63 21.49
N ASP A 163 -50.68 0.70 22.43
CA ASP A 163 -51.92 0.37 23.15
C ASP A 163 -53.05 -0.22 22.27
N THR A 164 -52.72 -0.70 21.06
CA THR A 164 -53.69 -1.41 20.21
C THR A 164 -54.21 -2.68 20.91
N THR A 165 -55.52 -2.92 20.81
CA THR A 165 -56.18 -4.11 21.35
C THR A 165 -56.52 -5.11 20.24
N TYR A 166 -56.16 -6.37 20.45
CA TYR A 166 -56.38 -7.50 19.57
C TYR A 166 -57.45 -8.42 20.18
N GLY A 167 -58.41 -8.82 19.35
CA GLY A 167 -59.46 -9.76 19.74
C GLY A 167 -59.06 -11.23 19.54
N LYS A 168 -59.90 -12.15 20.01
CA LYS A 168 -59.67 -13.61 20.04
C LYS A 168 -59.06 -14.20 18.76
N ASP A 169 -59.56 -13.79 17.59
CA ASP A 169 -59.15 -14.31 16.28
C ASP A 169 -57.81 -13.75 15.77
N GLN A 170 -57.17 -12.84 16.53
CA GLN A 170 -55.96 -12.13 16.15
C GLN A 170 -54.81 -12.39 17.14
N ASN A 171 -54.39 -13.65 17.26
CA ASN A 171 -53.32 -14.09 18.17
C ASN A 171 -51.89 -13.71 17.71
N PHE A 172 -51.74 -12.90 16.65
CA PHE A 172 -50.46 -12.38 16.17
C PHE A 172 -50.56 -10.89 15.85
N ALA A 173 -49.48 -10.16 16.11
CA ALA A 173 -49.27 -8.79 15.67
C ALA A 173 -48.12 -8.73 14.67
N ASP A 174 -48.34 -8.10 13.52
CA ASP A 174 -47.26 -7.79 12.59
C ASP A 174 -46.61 -6.47 12.99
N ILE A 175 -45.43 -6.55 13.60
CA ILE A 175 -44.61 -5.39 13.92
C ILE A 175 -43.93 -4.94 12.63
N LYS A 176 -44.23 -3.73 12.18
CA LYS A 176 -43.70 -3.13 10.96
C LYS A 176 -43.15 -1.74 11.26
N GLY A 177 -42.12 -1.38 10.52
CA GLY A 177 -41.51 -0.07 10.67
C GLY A 177 -40.41 0.17 9.67
N ALA A 178 -39.71 1.28 9.86
CA ALA A 178 -38.55 1.67 9.08
C ALA A 178 -37.40 2.11 10.02
N THR A 179 -36.19 1.86 9.57
CA THR A 179 -34.93 2.29 10.18
C THR A 179 -33.98 2.77 9.06
N ASP A 180 -32.75 3.12 9.38
CA ASP A 180 -31.76 3.45 8.37
C ASP A 180 -31.34 2.19 7.59
N ALA A 181 -30.74 2.38 6.40
CA ALA A 181 -30.21 1.28 5.61
C ALA A 181 -29.12 0.51 6.38
N ASP A 182 -29.01 -0.79 6.12
CA ASP A 182 -28.04 -1.71 6.73
C ASP A 182 -28.11 -1.82 8.27
N VAL A 183 -29.24 -1.42 8.86
CA VAL A 183 -29.50 -1.55 10.30
C VAL A 183 -30.19 -2.87 10.63
N LYS A 184 -29.71 -3.46 11.71
CA LYS A 184 -30.19 -4.72 12.27
C LYS A 184 -31.31 -4.45 13.27
N VAL A 185 -32.50 -5.03 13.07
CA VAL A 185 -33.66 -4.83 13.96
C VAL A 185 -34.01 -6.11 14.69
N THR A 186 -34.29 -6.00 15.98
CA THR A 186 -34.81 -7.10 16.81
C THR A 186 -36.11 -6.70 17.52
N VAL A 187 -37.01 -7.66 17.69
CA VAL A 187 -38.28 -7.52 18.43
C VAL A 187 -38.26 -8.54 19.56
N ASN A 188 -38.27 -8.07 20.82
CA ASN A 188 -38.08 -8.89 22.02
C ASN A 188 -36.82 -9.78 21.95
N GLY A 189 -35.75 -9.28 21.29
CA GLY A 189 -34.50 -10.00 21.09
C GLY A 189 -34.47 -10.95 19.88
N PHE A 190 -35.59 -11.14 19.18
CA PHE A 190 -35.66 -11.95 17.96
C PHE A 190 -35.44 -11.11 16.70
N TRP A 191 -34.73 -11.65 15.72
CA TRP A 191 -34.43 -10.96 14.47
C TRP A 191 -35.70 -10.67 13.64
N ALA A 192 -35.88 -9.40 13.28
CA ALA A 192 -36.85 -9.00 12.27
C ALA A 192 -36.25 -9.16 10.86
N ILE A 193 -37.10 -9.35 9.86
CA ILE A 193 -36.69 -9.30 8.46
C ILE A 193 -36.56 -7.82 8.09
N THR A 194 -35.38 -7.39 7.64
CA THR A 194 -35.14 -6.02 7.17
C THR A 194 -34.74 -6.03 5.70
N ASP A 195 -35.30 -5.13 4.89
CA ASP A 195 -34.91 -4.93 3.50
C ASP A 195 -33.73 -3.94 3.35
N SER A 196 -33.22 -3.76 2.13
CA SER A 196 -32.10 -2.84 1.85
C SER A 196 -32.44 -1.36 2.10
N ASN A 197 -33.73 -1.02 2.18
CA ASN A 197 -34.21 0.33 2.43
C ASN A 197 -34.46 0.59 3.93
N GLY A 198 -34.22 -0.41 4.79
CA GLY A 198 -34.44 -0.30 6.23
C GLY A 198 -35.89 -0.56 6.67
N ASN A 199 -36.79 -1.01 5.77
CA ASN A 199 -38.11 -1.46 6.21
C ASN A 199 -37.98 -2.81 6.90
N PHE A 200 -38.59 -2.95 8.06
CA PHE A 200 -38.57 -4.21 8.79
C PHE A 200 -39.97 -4.74 9.07
N SER A 201 -40.08 -6.06 9.16
CA SER A 201 -41.28 -6.74 9.61
C SER A 201 -40.96 -7.95 10.47
N TYR A 202 -41.75 -8.13 11.53
CA TYR A 202 -41.70 -9.29 12.40
C TYR A 202 -43.11 -9.68 12.86
N ARG A 203 -43.46 -10.96 12.73
CA ARG A 203 -44.75 -11.49 13.17
C ARG A 203 -44.63 -12.01 14.60
N LEU A 204 -45.18 -11.26 15.55
CA LEU A 204 -45.11 -11.56 16.97
C LEU A 204 -46.35 -12.34 17.44
N PRO A 205 -46.22 -13.54 18.03
CA PRO A 205 -47.32 -14.18 18.74
C PRO A 205 -47.67 -13.40 20.02
N LEU A 206 -48.96 -13.15 20.23
CA LEU A 206 -49.46 -12.43 21.41
C LEU A 206 -49.82 -13.40 22.53
N GLN A 207 -49.54 -12.98 23.77
CA GLN A 207 -49.97 -13.64 25.00
C GLN A 207 -51.23 -12.95 25.53
N ASN A 208 -52.13 -13.69 26.20
CA ASN A 208 -53.33 -13.10 26.78
C ASN A 208 -52.97 -12.02 27.83
N GLY A 209 -53.60 -10.85 27.74
CA GLY A 209 -53.28 -9.68 28.57
C GLY A 209 -52.35 -8.67 27.87
N GLU A 210 -51.60 -7.92 28.68
CA GLU A 210 -50.67 -6.89 28.21
C GLU A 210 -49.37 -7.54 27.69
N ASN A 211 -49.01 -7.21 26.44
CA ASN A 211 -47.77 -7.60 25.79
C ASN A 211 -46.86 -6.38 25.68
N LYS A 212 -45.74 -6.38 26.42
CA LYS A 212 -44.68 -5.38 26.27
C LYS A 212 -43.70 -5.82 25.21
N ILE A 213 -43.51 -4.98 24.20
CA ILE A 213 -42.73 -5.30 23.01
C ILE A 213 -41.60 -4.29 22.91
N ARG A 214 -40.37 -4.78 23.04
CA ARG A 214 -39.15 -3.99 22.85
C ARG A 214 -38.63 -4.19 21.43
N ILE A 215 -38.52 -3.10 20.69
CA ILE A 215 -37.92 -3.07 19.36
C ILE A 215 -36.58 -2.37 19.48
N THR A 216 -35.50 -3.03 19.09
CA THR A 216 -34.14 -2.49 19.12
C THR A 216 -33.55 -2.49 17.72
N ALA A 217 -33.17 -1.32 17.23
CA ALA A 217 -32.39 -1.12 16.01
C ALA A 217 -30.91 -0.95 16.39
N THR A 218 -30.01 -1.65 15.71
CA THR A 218 -28.56 -1.61 15.93
C THR A 218 -27.84 -1.42 14.59
N ASP A 219 -27.02 -0.37 14.47
CA ASP A 219 -26.26 -0.10 13.25
C ASP A 219 -24.99 -0.98 13.15
N THR A 220 -24.22 -0.81 12.08
CA THR A 220 -22.97 -1.54 11.86
C THR A 220 -21.82 -1.11 12.79
N ALA A 221 -21.90 0.10 13.38
CA ALA A 221 -20.96 0.62 14.36
C ALA A 221 -21.26 0.12 15.79
N GLY A 222 -22.44 -0.48 16.01
CA GLY A 222 -22.93 -0.93 17.30
C GLY A 222 -23.81 0.07 18.05
N ASN A 223 -24.12 1.23 17.47
CA ASN A 223 -25.05 2.19 18.06
C ASN A 223 -26.48 1.66 18.04
N LYS A 224 -27.27 1.99 19.07
CA LYS A 224 -28.60 1.41 19.27
C LYS A 224 -29.67 2.46 19.51
N THR A 225 -30.86 2.18 18.98
CA THR A 225 -32.11 2.87 19.32
C THR A 225 -33.13 1.84 19.77
N GLU A 226 -33.76 2.08 20.92
CA GLU A 226 -34.79 1.20 21.47
C GLU A 226 -36.12 1.94 21.57
N LYS A 227 -37.21 1.24 21.22
CA LYS A 227 -38.58 1.68 21.44
C LYS A 227 -39.39 0.57 22.08
N GLU A 228 -40.31 0.95 22.95
CA GLU A 228 -41.26 0.02 23.54
C GLU A 228 -42.67 0.37 23.08
N ILE A 229 -43.44 -0.65 22.69
CA ILE A 229 -44.87 -0.54 22.49
C ILE A 229 -45.59 -1.60 23.34
N LYS A 230 -46.81 -1.28 23.73
CA LYS A 230 -47.71 -2.17 24.46
C LYS A 230 -48.87 -2.57 23.58
N LEU A 231 -49.24 -3.83 23.61
CA LEU A 231 -50.43 -4.34 22.94
C LEU A 231 -51.26 -5.15 23.93
N ASN A 232 -52.58 -5.05 23.83
CA ASN A 232 -53.48 -5.85 24.64
C ASN A 232 -54.08 -6.95 23.77
N TYR A 233 -54.08 -8.19 24.25
CA TYR A 233 -54.76 -9.30 23.58
C TYR A 233 -55.76 -9.95 24.54
N SER A 234 -57.01 -10.10 24.10
CA SER A 234 -58.05 -10.82 24.85
C SER A 234 -58.57 -12.00 24.02
N GLN A 235 -58.42 -13.20 24.57
CA GLN A 235 -58.91 -14.46 23.99
C GLN A 235 -60.41 -14.70 24.23
#